data_AF-A0A957VSA9-F1
#
_entry.id   AF-A0A957VSA9-F1
#
_cell.length_a   1.000
_cell.length_b   1.000
_cell.length_c   1.000
_cell.angle_alpha   90.00
_cell.angle_beta   90.00
_cell.angle_gamma   90.00
#
_symmetry.space_group_name_H-M   'P 1'
#
loop_
_entity.id
_entity.type
_entity.pdbx_description
1 polymer ?
#
loop_
_entity_poly.entity_id
_entity_poly.type
_entity_poly.pdbx_seq_one_letter_code
_entity_poly.pdbx_strand_id
1 'polypeptide(L)'
;YKNIKLQGYGPDVTSIDGRFLGFGAGAVFDIDAWEAKMAAINPVGPQAGGLVPIGQVVTVVATSSGTHNNNNFPTQIDGFTIIGGDSARAGNSAAPSQGGGIYAHARARRLVVSNNLIQANAGNAGGGIILGQAYVGNNFNQDIRIHHNRVLNNGGLILAGGIAIFNNADRYEIDHNVICGNQSAEYGGGISHFGLSDGGQIHDNQIVFNSAFDEGGGIMIAGELPIQPDSLSAGSGDVTIERNLIQHNLSNDDGGGIRLLMPVDGQVRIVNNMIVNNLATDVGGGMALDDALNVEIVNNTVARNVSTATAEDADRLTCGPPALGSCPHVAGIASQPHSAALLDRNPTPPTDFSDPLMFNNVIWENQAWYLNNGADPMHPLSPDGMIDLEVYLPVAPETMSPHYSLLTADYDGCTSGGNNCLIGSPNLVTPIDLNFHALPLLGAPAFIGVAISATPADNQGDYHLNTGSLAINAGAASFGGVNAPAVDFEMDTRSTPPDMSADEFIP
;
A
#
# COMPACT_ATOMS: atom_id res chain seq x y z
N TYR A 1 32.22 3.33 15.15
CA TYR A 1 31.17 3.93 14.31
C TYR A 1 30.17 4.64 15.22
N LYS A 2 29.57 5.74 14.76
CA LYS A 2 28.68 6.60 15.57
C LYS A 2 27.48 7.01 14.72
N ASN A 3 26.40 7.42 15.37
CA ASN A 3 25.27 8.08 14.72
C ASN A 3 25.76 9.34 14.00
N ILE A 4 25.23 9.57 12.79
CA ILE A 4 25.59 10.69 11.93
C ILE A 4 24.30 11.36 11.45
N LYS A 5 24.30 12.68 11.42
CA LYS A 5 23.32 13.47 10.68
C LYS A 5 23.94 13.89 9.36
N LEU A 6 23.42 13.36 8.26
CA LEU A 6 23.67 13.84 6.91
C LEU A 6 22.64 14.95 6.65
N GLN A 7 23.10 16.19 6.47
CA GLN A 7 22.25 17.38 6.34
C GLN A 7 22.55 18.09 5.02
N GLY A 8 21.56 18.18 4.15
CA GLY A 8 21.56 19.01 2.96
C GLY A 8 20.95 20.38 3.26
N TYR A 9 21.17 21.33 2.35
CA TYR A 9 20.60 22.69 2.43
C TYR A 9 19.18 22.76 1.84
N GLY A 10 18.54 21.62 1.60
CA GLY A 10 17.24 21.49 0.95
C GLY A 10 17.35 20.79 -0.41
N PRO A 11 16.29 20.08 -0.83
CA PRO A 11 16.31 19.25 -2.03
C PRO A 11 16.61 20.04 -3.31
N ASP A 12 16.22 21.30 -3.40
CA ASP A 12 16.50 22.14 -4.57
C ASP A 12 17.96 22.60 -4.68
N VAL A 13 18.74 22.46 -3.59
CA VAL A 13 20.12 22.96 -3.49
C VAL A 13 21.13 21.82 -3.43
N THR A 14 20.81 20.76 -2.69
CA THR A 14 21.77 19.67 -2.41
C THR A 14 21.26 18.37 -2.99
N SER A 15 22.00 17.82 -3.95
CA SER A 15 21.67 16.55 -4.61
C SER A 15 22.76 15.52 -4.39
N ILE A 16 22.36 14.28 -4.11
CA ILE A 16 23.19 13.08 -4.19
C ILE A 16 22.68 12.27 -5.37
N ASP A 17 23.51 12.19 -6.41
CA ASP A 17 23.16 11.55 -7.68
C ASP A 17 23.99 10.29 -7.90
N GLY A 18 23.34 9.14 -7.72
CA GLY A 18 23.91 7.81 -7.84
C GLY A 18 24.48 7.49 -9.22
N ARG A 19 24.09 8.21 -10.29
CA ARG A 19 24.61 8.01 -11.64
C ARG A 19 26.09 8.36 -11.75
N PHE A 20 26.54 9.35 -10.99
CA PHE A 20 27.96 9.75 -10.93
C PHE A 20 28.77 8.94 -9.92
N LEU A 21 28.10 8.12 -9.11
CA LEU A 21 28.68 7.17 -8.16
C LEU A 21 28.71 5.74 -8.73
N GLY A 22 28.60 5.60 -10.06
CA GLY A 22 28.57 4.31 -10.77
C GLY A 22 29.83 3.45 -10.56
N PHE A 23 29.73 2.16 -10.85
CA PHE A 23 30.81 1.16 -10.73
C PHE A 23 31.32 0.66 -12.11
N GLY A 24 31.27 1.51 -13.14
CA GLY A 24 31.70 1.18 -14.50
C GLY A 24 33.07 1.76 -14.85
N ALA A 25 33.67 1.30 -15.96
CA ALA A 25 34.93 1.83 -16.47
C ALA A 25 34.85 3.35 -16.72
N GLY A 26 35.62 4.13 -15.97
CA GLY A 26 35.63 5.61 -16.03
C GLY A 26 34.80 6.31 -14.95
N ALA A 27 34.20 5.57 -14.01
CA ALA A 27 33.51 6.16 -12.87
C ALA A 27 34.45 6.64 -11.75
N VAL A 28 33.98 7.58 -10.92
CA VAL A 28 34.74 8.16 -9.79
C VAL A 28 34.79 7.21 -8.58
N PHE A 29 33.87 6.24 -8.49
CA PHE A 29 33.82 5.23 -7.45
C PHE A 29 34.19 3.84 -8.01
N ASP A 30 35.39 3.38 -7.68
CA ASP A 30 35.88 2.05 -8.00
C ASP A 30 35.19 0.98 -7.12
N ILE A 31 34.76 -0.14 -7.73
CA ILE A 31 34.14 -1.26 -7.02
C ILE A 31 35.10 -1.83 -5.97
N ASP A 32 36.39 -1.86 -6.26
CA ASP A 32 37.44 -2.33 -5.34
C ASP A 32 37.54 -1.41 -4.12
N ALA A 33 37.34 -0.09 -4.31
CA ALA A 33 37.34 0.87 -3.21
C ALA A 33 36.10 0.73 -2.32
N TRP A 34 34.94 0.41 -2.90
CA TRP A 34 33.74 0.07 -2.14
C TRP A 34 33.93 -1.22 -1.34
N GLU A 35 34.41 -2.29 -1.97
CA GLU A 35 34.70 -3.56 -1.31
C GLU A 35 35.70 -3.39 -0.16
N ALA A 36 36.81 -2.69 -0.40
CA ALA A 36 37.80 -2.40 0.63
C ALA A 36 37.19 -1.60 1.78
N LYS A 37 36.28 -0.66 1.49
CA LYS A 37 35.57 0.11 2.51
C LYS A 37 34.62 -0.77 3.32
N MET A 38 33.83 -1.61 2.68
CA MET A 38 32.90 -2.52 3.36
C MET A 38 33.64 -3.58 4.19
N ALA A 39 34.72 -4.15 3.66
CA ALA A 39 35.59 -5.07 4.40
C ALA A 39 36.23 -4.40 5.63
N ALA A 40 36.65 -3.14 5.51
CA ALA A 40 37.19 -2.38 6.64
C ALA A 40 36.11 -2.00 7.68
N ILE A 41 34.87 -1.76 7.25
CA ILE A 41 33.73 -1.52 8.16
C ILE A 41 33.28 -2.80 8.86
N ASN A 42 33.30 -3.93 8.13
CA ASN A 42 32.77 -5.21 8.54
C ASN A 42 31.35 -5.09 9.12
N PRO A 43 30.38 -4.63 8.30
CA PRO A 43 29.03 -4.36 8.78
C PRO A 43 28.32 -5.65 9.21
N VAL A 44 27.51 -5.56 10.27
CA VAL A 44 26.62 -6.64 10.68
C VAL A 44 25.38 -6.63 9.80
N GLY A 45 25.17 -7.73 9.07
CA GLY A 45 24.01 -7.92 8.21
C GLY A 45 22.84 -8.64 8.87
N PRO A 46 21.72 -8.78 8.13
CA PRO A 46 20.57 -9.56 8.58
C PRO A 46 20.88 -11.07 8.63
N GLN A 47 21.85 -11.53 7.83
CA GLN A 47 22.41 -12.88 7.87
C GLN A 47 23.92 -12.83 8.16
N ALA A 48 24.43 -13.83 8.86
CA ALA A 48 25.87 -13.95 9.13
C ALA A 48 26.64 -14.17 7.81
N GLY A 49 27.61 -13.31 7.53
CA GLY A 49 28.38 -13.35 6.28
C GLY A 49 27.65 -12.81 5.05
N GLY A 50 26.44 -12.26 5.22
CA GLY A 50 25.72 -11.58 4.14
C GLY A 50 26.47 -10.33 3.67
N LEU A 51 26.66 -10.22 2.35
CA LEU A 51 27.24 -9.03 1.73
C LEU A 51 26.22 -7.89 1.74
N VAL A 52 26.71 -6.65 1.89
CA VAL A 52 25.89 -5.46 1.68
C VAL A 52 25.64 -5.32 0.19
N PRO A 53 24.37 -5.39 -0.28
CA PRO A 53 24.05 -5.14 -1.68
C PRO A 53 24.53 -3.77 -2.15
N ILE A 54 24.70 -3.63 -3.46
CA ILE A 54 25.11 -2.38 -4.09
C ILE A 54 24.02 -1.80 -4.99
N GLY A 55 24.26 -0.59 -5.47
CA GLY A 55 23.39 0.09 -6.42
C GLY A 55 22.67 1.30 -5.84
N GLN A 56 22.64 1.39 -4.51
CA GLN A 56 21.96 2.44 -3.77
C GLN A 56 22.66 3.79 -3.92
N VAL A 57 21.91 4.87 -3.71
CA VAL A 57 22.50 6.22 -3.54
C VAL A 57 23.06 6.37 -2.13
N VAL A 58 22.32 5.95 -1.11
CA VAL A 58 22.73 6.00 0.30
C VAL A 58 22.50 4.65 0.96
N THR A 59 23.55 4.08 1.54
CA THR A 59 23.46 2.84 2.34
C THR A 59 23.80 3.11 3.80
N VAL A 60 22.87 2.76 4.69
CA VAL A 60 23.04 2.82 6.15
C VAL A 60 23.43 1.45 6.67
N VAL A 61 24.61 1.36 7.29
CA VAL A 61 25.15 0.12 7.87
C VAL A 61 25.39 0.26 9.37
N ALA A 62 25.39 -0.87 10.07
CA ALA A 62 25.78 -0.99 11.46
C ALA A 62 27.01 -1.90 11.60
N THR A 63 27.81 -1.74 12.64
CA THR A 63 28.98 -2.61 12.93
C THR A 63 28.78 -3.50 14.15
N SER A 64 27.69 -3.27 14.88
CA SER A 64 27.25 -4.07 16.03
C SER A 64 25.80 -3.72 16.35
N SER A 65 25.16 -4.51 17.22
CA SER A 65 23.85 -4.21 17.81
C SER A 65 23.79 -2.89 18.57
N GLY A 66 24.94 -2.34 18.96
CA GLY A 66 25.10 -1.06 19.67
C GLY A 66 25.15 0.18 18.78
N THR A 67 25.28 0.03 17.46
CA THR A 67 25.71 1.14 16.58
C THR A 67 24.75 2.32 16.58
N HIS A 68 23.44 2.06 16.51
CA HIS A 68 22.39 3.08 16.40
C HIS A 68 21.49 3.16 17.66
N ASN A 69 22.08 2.97 18.84
CA ASN A 69 21.34 2.95 20.12
C ASN A 69 21.30 4.28 20.87
N ASN A 70 21.82 5.37 20.30
CA ASN A 70 21.79 6.68 20.94
C ASN A 70 20.47 7.42 20.66
N ASN A 71 19.55 7.42 21.63
CA ASN A 71 18.26 8.09 21.53
C ASN A 71 18.35 9.63 21.48
N ASN A 72 19.45 10.22 21.98
CA ASN A 72 19.61 11.68 22.01
C ASN A 72 20.12 12.24 20.67
N PHE A 73 20.61 11.37 19.78
CA PHE A 73 21.13 11.76 18.48
C PHE A 73 20.94 10.61 17.49
N PRO A 74 19.72 10.40 16.95
CA PRO A 74 19.49 9.37 15.95
C PRO A 74 20.31 9.64 14.68
N THR A 75 20.59 8.58 13.90
CA THR A 75 21.16 8.74 12.56
C THR A 75 20.09 9.37 11.67
N GLN A 76 20.45 10.38 10.86
CA GLN A 76 19.48 11.13 10.05
C GLN A 76 19.98 11.35 8.63
N ILE A 77 19.06 11.28 7.66
CA ILE A 77 19.26 11.70 6.27
C ILE A 77 18.22 12.78 5.99
N ASP A 78 18.68 14.03 5.88
CA ASP A 78 17.78 15.18 5.83
C ASP A 78 18.14 16.22 4.77
N GLY A 79 17.15 16.67 4.00
CA GLY A 79 17.28 17.86 3.15
C GLY A 79 18.00 17.65 1.82
N PHE A 80 17.89 16.47 1.20
CA PHE A 80 18.52 16.14 -0.08
C PHE A 80 17.54 15.83 -1.19
N THR A 81 17.95 16.11 -2.42
CA THR A 81 17.49 15.35 -3.59
C THR A 81 18.34 14.08 -3.70
N ILE A 82 17.71 12.92 -3.83
CA ILE A 82 18.35 11.59 -3.91
C ILE A 82 17.84 10.89 -5.17
N ILE A 83 18.72 10.70 -6.15
CA ILE A 83 18.36 10.21 -7.50
C ILE A 83 19.37 9.21 -8.04
N GLY A 84 18.94 8.38 -8.99
CA GLY A 84 19.86 7.60 -9.81
C GLY A 84 20.44 6.35 -9.14
N GLY A 85 19.84 5.87 -8.06
CA GLY A 85 20.06 4.50 -7.59
C GLY A 85 19.55 3.51 -8.62
N ASP A 86 20.32 2.46 -8.92
CA ASP A 86 19.99 1.47 -9.95
C ASP A 86 20.70 0.13 -9.71
N SER A 87 20.00 -0.97 -10.01
CA SER A 87 20.49 -2.35 -9.95
C SER A 87 21.30 -2.76 -11.19
N ALA A 88 21.16 -2.07 -12.33
CA ALA A 88 21.78 -2.39 -13.62
C ALA A 88 23.24 -1.91 -13.77
N ARG A 89 24.10 -2.18 -12.78
CA ARG A 89 25.51 -1.74 -12.81
C ARG A 89 26.41 -2.78 -13.51
N ALA A 90 26.74 -2.51 -14.77
CA ALA A 90 27.61 -3.36 -15.58
C ALA A 90 28.99 -3.58 -14.91
N GLY A 91 29.43 -4.84 -14.85
CA GLY A 91 30.73 -5.23 -14.28
C GLY A 91 30.73 -5.58 -12.79
N ASN A 92 29.57 -5.52 -12.11
CA ASN A 92 29.46 -5.93 -10.71
C ASN A 92 29.56 -7.47 -10.54
N SER A 93 30.61 -7.93 -9.85
CA SER A 93 30.74 -9.29 -9.31
C SER A 93 30.94 -9.32 -7.79
N ALA A 94 30.89 -8.16 -7.14
CA ALA A 94 31.33 -7.93 -5.77
C ALA A 94 30.27 -8.31 -4.73
N ALA A 95 29.01 -7.99 -5.02
CA ALA A 95 27.88 -8.20 -4.12
C ALA A 95 26.57 -8.21 -4.93
N PRO A 96 25.46 -8.70 -4.35
CA PRO A 96 24.15 -8.64 -5.00
C PRO A 96 23.79 -7.22 -5.44
N SER A 97 23.30 -7.07 -6.67
CA SER A 97 22.75 -5.81 -7.16
C SER A 97 21.34 -5.61 -6.61
N GLN A 98 21.14 -4.52 -5.87
CA GLN A 98 19.84 -4.16 -5.30
C GLN A 98 19.36 -2.81 -5.81
N GLY A 99 20.22 -1.81 -6.04
CA GLY A 99 19.74 -0.48 -6.45
C GLY A 99 18.99 0.28 -5.35
N GLY A 100 18.33 1.37 -5.74
CA GLY A 100 17.42 2.17 -4.90
C GLY A 100 17.98 3.47 -4.34
N GLY A 101 17.13 4.30 -3.74
CA GLY A 101 17.53 5.59 -3.16
C GLY A 101 18.29 5.42 -1.85
N ILE A 102 17.55 5.13 -0.78
CA ILE A 102 18.07 4.94 0.58
C ILE A 102 17.86 3.49 1.01
N TYR A 103 18.90 2.87 1.55
CA TYR A 103 18.85 1.50 2.02
C TYR A 103 19.37 1.36 3.45
N ALA A 104 18.49 0.96 4.35
CA ALA A 104 18.83 0.56 5.71
C ALA A 104 19.15 -0.95 5.71
N HIS A 105 20.43 -1.31 5.58
CA HIS A 105 20.84 -2.71 5.38
C HIS A 105 20.38 -3.65 6.52
N ALA A 106 20.79 -3.34 7.75
CA ALA A 106 20.36 -4.04 8.95
C ALA A 106 20.78 -3.27 10.19
N ARG A 107 20.02 -3.43 11.28
CA ARG A 107 20.28 -2.82 12.60
C ARG A 107 20.38 -1.30 12.54
N ALA A 108 19.80 -0.66 11.54
CA ALA A 108 19.74 0.79 11.38
C ALA A 108 18.63 1.40 12.26
N ARG A 109 18.60 0.99 13.53
CA ARG A 109 17.57 1.38 14.49
C ARG A 109 17.46 2.90 14.61
N ARG A 110 16.24 3.41 14.74
CA ARG A 110 15.98 4.85 14.93
C ARG A 110 16.55 5.74 13.83
N LEU A 111 16.72 5.20 12.62
CA LEU A 111 17.02 6.02 11.46
C LEU A 111 15.87 7.00 11.24
N VAL A 112 16.21 8.26 10.99
CA VAL A 112 15.25 9.28 10.55
C VAL A 112 15.58 9.66 9.11
N VAL A 113 14.60 9.52 8.23
CA VAL A 113 14.65 9.99 6.84
C VAL A 113 13.63 11.11 6.70
N SER A 114 14.09 12.35 6.52
CA SER A 114 13.20 13.50 6.54
C SER A 114 13.52 14.59 5.52
N ASN A 115 12.50 15.33 5.06
CA ASN A 115 12.69 16.51 4.19
C ASN A 115 13.48 16.24 2.90
N ASN A 116 13.42 15.01 2.37
CA ASN A 116 14.12 14.65 1.14
C ASN A 116 13.16 14.62 -0.06
N LEU A 117 13.71 14.90 -1.24
CA LEU A 117 13.12 14.51 -2.52
C LEU A 117 13.82 13.24 -3.01
N ILE A 118 13.14 12.10 -2.96
CA ILE A 118 13.69 10.80 -3.34
C ILE A 118 12.98 10.37 -4.62
N GLN A 119 13.68 10.47 -5.75
CA GLN A 119 13.03 10.26 -7.04
C GLN A 119 13.89 9.60 -8.10
N ALA A 120 13.26 8.97 -9.09
CA ALA A 120 13.94 8.36 -10.22
C ALA A 120 15.06 7.39 -9.78
N ASN A 121 14.78 6.61 -8.74
CA ASN A 121 15.62 5.50 -8.31
C ASN A 121 14.93 4.19 -8.70
N ALA A 122 15.73 3.20 -9.09
CA ALA A 122 15.28 1.86 -9.40
C ALA A 122 16.03 0.85 -8.54
N GLY A 123 15.33 -0.19 -8.08
CA GLY A 123 15.96 -1.29 -7.37
C GLY A 123 15.25 -2.61 -7.57
N ASN A 124 15.95 -3.68 -7.19
CA ASN A 124 15.45 -5.04 -7.27
C ASN A 124 14.35 -5.21 -6.22
N ALA A 125 14.65 -5.13 -4.92
CA ALA A 125 13.68 -5.23 -3.84
C ALA A 125 13.35 -3.87 -3.18
N GLY A 126 12.92 -2.89 -3.96
CA GLY A 126 12.68 -1.51 -3.49
C GLY A 126 13.30 -0.40 -4.35
N GLY A 127 12.52 0.62 -4.71
CA GLY A 127 13.02 1.77 -5.49
C GLY A 127 13.47 2.97 -4.66
N GLY A 128 12.61 3.51 -3.80
CA GLY A 128 12.87 4.75 -3.06
C GLY A 128 13.63 4.55 -1.74
N ILE A 129 12.93 4.08 -0.71
CA ILE A 129 13.48 3.81 0.64
C ILE A 129 13.28 2.33 0.97
N ILE A 130 14.29 1.68 1.50
CA ILE A 130 14.30 0.22 1.68
C ILE A 130 14.79 -0.11 3.08
N LEU A 131 13.96 -0.79 3.87
CA LEU A 131 14.26 -1.21 5.23
C LEU A 131 14.54 -2.71 5.28
N GLY A 132 15.81 -3.09 5.15
CA GLY A 132 16.25 -4.48 5.28
C GLY A 132 16.22 -5.27 3.97
N GLN A 133 16.24 -6.59 4.04
CA GLN A 133 16.05 -7.48 2.90
C GLN A 133 14.82 -8.35 3.14
N ALA A 134 14.11 -8.70 2.06
CA ALA A 134 13.08 -9.73 2.08
C ALA A 134 13.71 -11.11 2.20
N TYR A 135 12.95 -12.07 2.73
CA TYR A 135 13.30 -13.49 2.88
C TYR A 135 14.56 -13.74 3.71
N VAL A 136 14.93 -12.76 4.55
CA VAL A 136 15.99 -12.92 5.54
C VAL A 136 15.37 -12.70 6.91
N GLY A 137 15.63 -13.63 7.84
CA GLY A 137 14.90 -13.72 9.10
C GLY A 137 14.72 -12.37 9.82
N ASN A 138 15.79 -11.72 10.30
CA ASN A 138 15.64 -10.52 11.11
C ASN A 138 16.57 -9.40 10.66
N ASN A 139 16.00 -8.29 10.16
CA ASN A 139 16.75 -7.10 9.77
C ASN A 139 17.09 -6.17 10.94
N PHE A 140 16.33 -6.23 12.04
CA PHE A 140 16.49 -5.40 13.25
C PHE A 140 16.43 -3.89 12.98
N ASN A 141 15.67 -3.47 11.96
CA ASN A 141 15.54 -2.08 11.53
C ASN A 141 14.38 -1.38 12.27
N GLN A 142 14.48 -1.37 13.59
CA GLN A 142 13.38 -0.98 14.48
C GLN A 142 13.31 0.53 14.72
N ASP A 143 12.12 1.03 15.02
CA ASP A 143 11.85 2.42 15.42
C ASP A 143 12.26 3.45 14.34
N ILE A 144 12.18 3.08 13.05
CA ILE A 144 12.56 3.96 11.93
C ILE A 144 11.46 4.98 11.65
N ARG A 145 11.85 6.23 11.39
CA ARG A 145 10.93 7.31 11.02
C ARG A 145 11.19 7.81 9.62
N ILE A 146 10.15 7.85 8.80
CA ILE A 146 10.20 8.38 7.44
C ILE A 146 9.14 9.46 7.34
N HIS A 147 9.55 10.73 7.34
CA HIS A 147 8.57 11.81 7.40
C HIS A 147 8.89 13.05 6.58
N HIS A 148 7.86 13.74 6.09
CA HIS A 148 8.02 14.98 5.34
C HIS A 148 8.90 14.82 4.08
N ASN A 149 8.91 13.64 3.47
CA ASN A 149 9.61 13.39 2.21
C ASN A 149 8.65 13.46 1.03
N ARG A 150 9.21 13.72 -0.15
CA ARG A 150 8.58 13.47 -1.44
C ARG A 150 9.25 12.25 -2.06
N VAL A 151 8.55 11.11 -2.09
CA VAL A 151 9.02 9.85 -2.67
C VAL A 151 8.32 9.68 -4.02
N LEU A 152 9.00 10.07 -5.10
CA LEU A 152 8.38 10.27 -6.40
C LEU A 152 8.99 9.40 -7.49
N ASN A 153 8.19 8.75 -8.32
CA ASN A 153 8.68 8.11 -9.56
C ASN A 153 9.85 7.14 -9.35
N ASN A 154 9.80 6.34 -8.28
CA ASN A 154 10.76 5.26 -8.04
C ASN A 154 10.21 3.92 -8.53
N GLY A 155 11.10 3.00 -8.91
CA GLY A 155 10.76 1.70 -9.49
C GLY A 155 11.32 0.52 -8.69
N GLY A 156 10.48 -0.47 -8.38
CA GLY A 156 10.86 -1.76 -7.82
C GLY A 156 10.61 -2.88 -8.82
N LEU A 157 11.55 -3.83 -8.96
CA LEU A 157 11.36 -5.01 -9.82
C LEU A 157 10.56 -6.12 -9.11
N ILE A 158 10.94 -6.40 -7.87
CA ILE A 158 10.24 -7.29 -6.94
C ILE A 158 9.91 -6.43 -5.73
N LEU A 159 8.67 -6.37 -5.27
CA LEU A 159 8.25 -5.50 -4.17
C LEU A 159 8.56 -3.99 -4.41
N ALA A 160 8.62 -3.20 -3.34
CA ALA A 160 8.07 -1.85 -3.42
C ALA A 160 8.67 -0.91 -4.47
N GLY A 161 7.82 -0.13 -5.11
CA GLY A 161 8.27 1.03 -5.90
C GLY A 161 8.84 2.13 -5.00
N GLY A 162 8.00 2.64 -4.10
CA GLY A 162 8.33 3.77 -3.22
C GLY A 162 9.10 3.37 -1.97
N ILE A 163 8.41 2.75 -1.00
CA ILE A 163 8.96 2.40 0.32
C ILE A 163 8.78 0.91 0.59
N ALA A 164 9.88 0.20 0.75
CA ALA A 164 9.91 -1.23 1.08
C ALA A 164 10.25 -1.44 2.56
N ILE A 165 9.44 -2.24 3.24
CA ILE A 165 9.58 -2.57 4.66
C ILE A 165 9.62 -4.09 4.78
N PHE A 166 10.74 -4.63 5.27
CA PHE A 166 10.92 -6.07 5.42
C PHE A 166 11.08 -6.48 6.87
N ASN A 167 10.94 -7.78 7.12
CA ASN A 167 10.98 -8.45 8.42
C ASN A 167 11.76 -7.70 9.50
N ASN A 168 11.10 -7.48 10.63
CA ASN A 168 11.64 -6.92 11.86
C ASN A 168 12.13 -5.47 11.68
N ALA A 169 11.34 -4.71 10.91
CA ALA A 169 11.33 -3.26 10.92
C ALA A 169 10.31 -2.73 11.95
N ASP A 170 10.18 -3.39 13.11
CA ASP A 170 9.14 -3.10 14.10
C ASP A 170 9.05 -1.61 14.47
N ARG A 171 7.81 -1.14 14.68
CA ARG A 171 7.50 0.23 15.11
C ARG A 171 8.06 1.28 14.17
N TYR A 172 8.05 1.00 12.86
CA TYR A 172 8.27 2.03 11.86
C TYR A 172 7.12 3.06 11.89
N GLU A 173 7.43 4.30 11.56
CA GLU A 173 6.48 5.41 11.46
C GLU A 173 6.71 6.11 10.11
N ILE A 174 5.70 6.10 9.25
CA ILE A 174 5.69 6.76 7.95
C ILE A 174 4.62 7.84 7.99
N ASP A 175 5.05 9.11 8.06
CA ASP A 175 4.11 10.23 8.25
C ASP A 175 4.39 11.48 7.44
N HIS A 176 3.34 12.21 7.04
CA HIS A 176 3.46 13.49 6.33
C HIS A 176 4.30 13.42 5.04
N ASN A 177 4.31 12.28 4.35
CA ASN A 177 5.00 12.14 3.07
C ASN A 177 4.05 12.33 1.90
N VAL A 178 4.60 12.76 0.76
CA VAL A 178 3.96 12.63 -0.55
C VAL A 178 4.63 11.46 -1.27
N ILE A 179 3.90 10.37 -1.46
CA ILE A 179 4.34 9.13 -2.09
C ILE A 179 3.57 9.01 -3.40
N CYS A 180 4.23 9.35 -4.51
CA CYS A 180 3.53 9.54 -5.77
C CYS A 180 4.25 8.99 -7.00
N GLY A 181 3.49 8.37 -7.91
CA GLY A 181 4.02 7.92 -9.20
C GLY A 181 5.03 6.78 -9.08
N ASN A 182 5.11 6.11 -7.93
CA ASN A 182 6.03 4.99 -7.77
C ASN A 182 5.44 3.73 -8.39
N GLN A 183 6.31 2.87 -8.92
CA GLN A 183 5.91 1.66 -9.62
C GLN A 183 6.60 0.43 -9.06
N SER A 184 5.83 -0.63 -8.80
CA SER A 184 6.35 -1.98 -8.61
C SER A 184 5.95 -2.88 -9.79
N ALA A 185 6.83 -3.77 -10.21
CA ALA A 185 6.49 -4.86 -11.13
C ALA A 185 5.93 -6.11 -10.40
N GLU A 186 5.74 -6.03 -9.08
CA GLU A 186 5.12 -7.04 -8.22
C GLU A 186 4.25 -6.28 -7.19
N TYR A 187 4.49 -6.45 -5.89
CA TYR A 187 3.64 -5.92 -4.81
C TYR A 187 4.01 -4.53 -4.31
N GLY A 188 3.01 -3.66 -4.13
CA GLY A 188 3.18 -2.40 -3.39
C GLY A 188 3.82 -1.29 -4.22
N GLY A 189 3.04 -0.58 -5.02
CA GLY A 189 3.55 0.54 -5.82
C GLY A 189 4.11 1.66 -4.94
N GLY A 190 3.28 2.17 -4.02
CA GLY A 190 3.64 3.23 -3.07
C GLY A 190 4.44 2.70 -1.88
N ILE A 191 3.79 1.88 -1.05
CA ILE A 191 4.37 1.25 0.14
C ILE A 191 4.17 -0.26 0.05
N SER A 192 5.21 -1.04 0.33
CA SER A 192 5.12 -2.49 0.50
C SER A 192 5.70 -2.87 1.87
N HIS A 193 4.82 -3.18 2.81
CA HIS A 193 5.17 -3.93 4.01
C HIS A 193 5.08 -5.41 3.66
N PHE A 194 6.23 -6.08 3.65
CA PHE A 194 6.33 -7.47 3.26
C PHE A 194 7.14 -8.27 4.29
N GLY A 195 6.44 -9.01 5.14
CA GLY A 195 7.00 -9.77 6.25
C GLY A 195 6.52 -9.32 7.62
N LEU A 196 6.99 -10.01 8.66
CA LEU A 196 6.61 -9.77 10.06
C LEU A 196 7.37 -8.57 10.63
N SER A 197 6.69 -7.42 10.75
CA SER A 197 7.18 -6.21 11.44
C SER A 197 6.09 -5.61 12.31
N ASP A 198 6.27 -5.73 13.64
CA ASP A 198 5.19 -5.44 14.58
C ASP A 198 5.06 -3.95 14.95
N GLY A 199 3.82 -3.47 15.07
CA GLY A 199 3.48 -2.12 15.53
C GLY A 199 3.77 -1.00 14.52
N GLY A 200 3.68 -1.27 13.22
CA GLY A 200 3.91 -0.28 12.16
C GLY A 200 2.81 0.79 12.09
N GLN A 201 3.19 2.03 11.78
CA GLN A 201 2.26 3.16 11.64
C GLN A 201 2.47 3.86 10.28
N ILE A 202 1.39 4.01 9.52
CA ILE A 202 1.33 4.74 8.25
C ILE A 202 0.23 5.78 8.38
N HIS A 203 0.57 7.05 8.56
CA HIS A 203 -0.44 8.07 8.82
C HIS A 203 -0.16 9.45 8.25
N ASP A 204 -1.20 10.23 8.00
CA ASP A 204 -1.08 11.62 7.54
C ASP A 204 -0.28 11.76 6.23
N ASN A 205 -0.29 10.74 5.35
CA ASN A 205 0.40 10.77 4.06
C ASN A 205 -0.56 11.04 2.88
N GLN A 206 0.01 11.55 1.79
CA GLN A 206 -0.61 11.51 0.47
C GLN A 206 0.03 10.38 -0.35
N ILE A 207 -0.74 9.34 -0.64
CA ILE A 207 -0.31 8.14 -1.35
C ILE A 207 -1.10 8.10 -2.65
N VAL A 208 -0.52 8.66 -3.71
CA VAL A 208 -1.28 8.99 -4.92
C VAL A 208 -0.62 8.54 -6.22
N PHE A 209 -1.38 8.10 -7.22
CA PHE A 209 -0.84 7.74 -8.53
C PHE A 209 0.27 6.67 -8.52
N ASN A 210 0.33 5.83 -7.49
CA ASN A 210 1.27 4.70 -7.48
C ASN A 210 0.68 3.52 -8.22
N SER A 211 1.54 2.69 -8.82
CA SER A 211 1.09 1.52 -9.57
C SER A 211 1.83 0.24 -9.18
N ALA A 212 1.09 -0.85 -8.99
CA ALA A 212 1.63 -2.20 -8.90
C ALA A 212 1.20 -3.00 -10.14
N PHE A 213 2.12 -3.77 -10.72
CA PHE A 213 1.77 -4.67 -11.82
C PHE A 213 0.99 -5.89 -11.33
N ASP A 214 1.27 -6.30 -10.10
CA ASP A 214 0.53 -7.33 -9.37
C ASP A 214 -0.41 -6.58 -8.40
N GLU A 215 -0.43 -6.93 -7.12
CA GLU A 215 -1.35 -6.37 -6.13
C GLU A 215 -0.84 -5.13 -5.36
N GLY A 216 -1.76 -4.33 -4.81
CA GLY A 216 -1.45 -3.29 -3.82
C GLY A 216 -0.85 -2.02 -4.43
N GLY A 217 -1.61 -1.29 -5.25
CA GLY A 217 -1.12 -0.09 -5.94
C GLY A 217 -0.60 0.98 -4.97
N GLY A 218 -1.43 1.36 -4.00
CA GLY A 218 -1.09 2.35 -2.97
C GLY A 218 -0.27 1.75 -1.83
N ILE A 219 -0.89 0.87 -1.04
CA ILE A 219 -0.30 0.22 0.14
C ILE A 219 -0.53 -1.29 0.06
N MET A 220 0.55 -2.05 0.20
CA MET A 220 0.51 -3.49 0.45
C MET A 220 0.93 -3.76 1.90
N ILE A 221 0.11 -4.50 2.65
CA ILE A 221 0.47 -5.10 3.94
C ILE A 221 0.41 -6.61 3.79
N ALA A 222 1.56 -7.24 3.78
CA ALA A 222 1.69 -8.64 3.48
C ALA A 222 2.59 -9.37 4.46
N GLY A 223 2.23 -10.61 4.79
CA GLY A 223 3.20 -11.55 5.31
C GLY A 223 4.19 -11.97 4.21
N GLU A 224 5.38 -12.44 4.60
CA GLU A 224 6.31 -13.03 3.62
C GLU A 224 5.70 -14.30 3.03
N LEU A 225 5.74 -14.43 1.70
CA LEU A 225 5.27 -15.62 1.02
C LEU A 225 6.12 -16.84 1.41
N PRO A 226 5.49 -17.95 1.86
CA PRO A 226 6.23 -19.14 2.24
C PRO A 226 6.90 -19.82 1.05
N ILE A 227 8.12 -20.36 1.26
CA ILE A 227 8.86 -21.11 0.22
C ILE A 227 8.08 -22.36 -0.23
N GLN A 228 7.32 -22.97 0.66
CA GLN A 228 6.42 -24.08 0.33
C GLN A 228 5.01 -23.50 0.18
N PRO A 229 4.36 -23.60 -1.00
CA PRO A 229 3.08 -22.96 -1.26
C PRO A 229 1.97 -23.29 -0.26
N ASP A 230 1.98 -24.51 0.29
CA ASP A 230 0.96 -24.97 1.25
C ASP A 230 1.28 -24.59 2.72
N SER A 231 2.35 -23.82 2.96
CA SER A 231 2.69 -23.34 4.30
C SER A 231 2.01 -22.02 4.59
N LEU A 232 1.71 -21.78 5.87
CA LEU A 232 1.18 -20.50 6.33
C LEU A 232 2.30 -19.47 6.47
N SER A 233 2.02 -18.22 6.08
CA SER A 233 2.90 -17.09 6.33
C SER A 233 3.14 -16.84 7.82
N ALA A 234 4.24 -16.14 8.15
CA ALA A 234 4.46 -15.64 9.49
C ALA A 234 3.57 -14.41 9.83
N GLY A 235 2.82 -13.90 8.86
CA GLY A 235 1.98 -12.72 9.00
C GLY A 235 2.75 -11.41 8.84
N SER A 236 2.03 -10.29 8.93
CA SER A 236 2.59 -8.94 8.87
C SER A 236 2.98 -8.40 10.25
N GLY A 237 2.37 -8.91 11.32
CA GLY A 237 2.33 -8.23 12.62
C GLY A 237 1.36 -7.04 12.61
N ASP A 238 1.31 -6.30 13.72
CA ASP A 238 0.32 -5.23 13.88
C ASP A 238 0.66 -4.00 13.02
N VAL A 239 -0.32 -3.47 12.29
CA VAL A 239 -0.17 -2.27 11.45
C VAL A 239 -1.39 -1.35 11.60
N THR A 240 -1.14 -0.06 11.75
CA THR A 240 -2.18 0.98 11.67
C THR A 240 -1.97 1.86 10.45
N ILE A 241 -3.01 1.98 9.63
CA ILE A 241 -3.12 2.88 8.47
C ILE A 241 -4.17 3.93 8.83
N GLU A 242 -3.76 5.17 9.07
CA GLU A 242 -4.65 6.19 9.64
C GLU A 242 -4.52 7.56 8.99
N ARG A 243 -5.62 8.26 8.68
CA ARG A 243 -5.60 9.64 8.14
C ARG A 243 -4.74 9.82 6.88
N ASN A 244 -4.72 8.83 5.98
CA ASN A 244 -4.02 8.96 4.69
C ASN A 244 -5.02 9.31 3.58
N LEU A 245 -4.57 10.17 2.65
CA LEU A 245 -5.21 10.29 1.35
C LEU A 245 -4.62 9.21 0.45
N ILE A 246 -5.45 8.25 0.05
CA ILE A 246 -5.07 7.12 -0.80
C ILE A 246 -5.90 7.26 -2.08
N GLN A 247 -5.28 7.80 -3.12
CA GLN A 247 -6.03 8.26 -4.29
C GLN A 247 -5.36 7.97 -5.62
N HIS A 248 -6.13 7.59 -6.64
CA HIS A 248 -5.61 7.37 -8.00
C HIS A 248 -4.50 6.30 -8.08
N ASN A 249 -4.44 5.38 -7.12
CA ASN A 249 -3.50 4.26 -7.20
C ASN A 249 -4.08 3.17 -8.09
N LEU A 250 -3.21 2.42 -8.76
CA LEU A 250 -3.57 1.36 -9.69
C LEU A 250 -2.88 0.06 -9.28
N SER A 251 -3.65 -0.99 -9.06
CA SER A 251 -3.14 -2.36 -9.08
C SER A 251 -3.62 -3.02 -10.37
N ASN A 252 -2.74 -3.82 -10.97
CA ASN A 252 -3.09 -4.66 -12.10
C ASN A 252 -3.43 -6.11 -11.67
N ASP A 253 -3.83 -6.23 -10.41
CA ASP A 253 -4.58 -7.33 -9.83
C ASP A 253 -5.50 -6.76 -8.72
N ASP A 254 -5.37 -7.25 -7.47
CA ASP A 254 -6.17 -6.86 -6.32
C ASP A 254 -5.69 -5.62 -5.55
N GLY A 255 -6.64 -4.87 -4.99
CA GLY A 255 -6.35 -3.85 -3.97
C GLY A 255 -5.67 -2.60 -4.52
N GLY A 256 -6.38 -1.81 -5.33
CA GLY A 256 -5.85 -0.59 -5.93
C GLY A 256 -5.31 0.41 -4.89
N GLY A 257 -6.13 0.69 -3.88
CA GLY A 257 -5.76 1.53 -2.74
C GLY A 257 -4.94 0.77 -1.69
N ILE A 258 -5.55 -0.24 -1.07
CA ILE A 258 -4.94 -1.07 -0.02
C ILE A 258 -5.13 -2.56 -0.33
N ARG A 259 -4.04 -3.33 -0.21
CA ARG A 259 -4.06 -4.80 -0.26
C ARG A 259 -3.55 -5.37 1.07
N LEU A 260 -4.32 -6.28 1.67
CA LEU A 260 -3.86 -7.12 2.77
C LEU A 260 -3.66 -8.54 2.26
N LEU A 261 -2.43 -9.06 2.26
CA LEU A 261 -2.11 -10.41 1.77
C LEU A 261 -1.49 -11.25 2.88
N MET A 262 -2.26 -12.18 3.45
CA MET A 262 -1.81 -13.04 4.54
C MET A 262 -1.17 -12.27 5.72
N PRO A 263 -1.79 -11.21 6.27
CA PRO A 263 -1.35 -10.67 7.56
C PRO A 263 -1.58 -11.69 8.70
N VAL A 264 -2.40 -12.72 8.45
CA VAL A 264 -2.75 -13.82 9.35
C VAL A 264 -3.41 -13.28 10.62
N ASP A 265 -2.72 -13.27 11.75
CA ASP A 265 -3.22 -12.86 13.06
C ASP A 265 -2.79 -11.44 13.46
N GLY A 266 -1.90 -10.80 12.68
CA GLY A 266 -1.50 -9.42 12.88
C GLY A 266 -2.70 -8.48 12.79
N GLN A 267 -2.87 -7.61 13.79
CA GLN A 267 -3.97 -6.66 13.78
C GLN A 267 -3.71 -5.59 12.72
N VAL A 268 -4.61 -5.46 11.75
CA VAL A 268 -4.59 -4.35 10.79
C VAL A 268 -5.74 -3.39 11.05
N ARG A 269 -5.40 -2.18 11.49
CA ARG A 269 -6.36 -1.08 11.70
C ARG A 269 -6.32 -0.11 10.54
N ILE A 270 -7.46 0.11 9.89
CA ILE A 270 -7.60 1.05 8.78
C ILE A 270 -8.64 2.09 9.17
N VAL A 271 -8.19 3.30 9.46
CA VAL A 271 -8.98 4.26 10.23
C VAL A 271 -8.91 5.69 9.68
N ASN A 272 -10.03 6.40 9.57
CA ASN A 272 -10.04 7.81 9.14
C ASN A 272 -9.34 8.08 7.79
N ASN A 273 -9.27 7.11 6.86
CA ASN A 273 -8.61 7.33 5.57
C ASN A 273 -9.63 7.78 4.51
N MET A 274 -9.19 8.66 3.61
CA MET A 274 -9.87 8.91 2.34
C MET A 274 -9.28 7.96 1.29
N ILE A 275 -10.02 6.91 0.92
CA ILE A 275 -9.62 5.86 -0.03
C ILE A 275 -10.49 6.00 -1.28
N VAL A 276 -10.07 6.85 -2.20
CA VAL A 276 -10.95 7.33 -3.27
C VAL A 276 -10.30 7.25 -4.65
N ASN A 277 -11.08 6.99 -5.69
CA ASN A 277 -10.59 6.95 -7.09
C ASN A 277 -9.40 6.00 -7.33
N ASN A 278 -9.27 4.92 -6.58
CA ASN A 278 -8.28 3.89 -6.87
C ASN A 278 -8.83 2.86 -7.85
N LEU A 279 -7.95 2.13 -8.54
CA LEU A 279 -8.30 1.12 -9.53
C LEU A 279 -7.61 -0.21 -9.22
N ALA A 280 -8.38 -1.29 -9.20
CA ALA A 280 -7.90 -2.66 -9.27
C ALA A 280 -8.34 -3.27 -10.60
N THR A 281 -7.53 -4.17 -11.17
CA THR A 281 -7.96 -4.87 -12.38
C THR A 281 -8.61 -6.21 -12.09
N ASP A 282 -8.52 -6.77 -10.89
CA ASP A 282 -9.43 -7.84 -10.45
C ASP A 282 -10.49 -7.27 -9.50
N VAL A 283 -10.24 -7.25 -8.19
CA VAL A 283 -11.22 -6.79 -7.19
C VAL A 283 -10.67 -5.77 -6.20
N GLY A 284 -11.59 -5.06 -5.55
CA GLY A 284 -11.25 -4.20 -4.42
C GLY A 284 -10.41 -2.99 -4.84
N GLY A 285 -10.91 -2.22 -5.82
CA GLY A 285 -10.30 -0.94 -6.22
C GLY A 285 -9.92 -0.08 -5.02
N GLY A 286 -10.81 0.02 -4.02
CA GLY A 286 -10.50 0.59 -2.72
C GLY A 286 -9.59 -0.32 -1.89
N MET A 287 -10.08 -1.51 -1.52
CA MET A 287 -9.41 -2.43 -0.59
C MET A 287 -9.65 -3.90 -0.96
N ALA A 288 -8.65 -4.76 -0.78
CA ALA A 288 -8.79 -6.21 -0.90
C ALA A 288 -8.13 -6.95 0.29
N LEU A 289 -8.87 -7.89 0.88
CA LEU A 289 -8.49 -8.60 2.12
C LEU A 289 -8.34 -10.12 1.86
N ASP A 290 -7.14 -10.65 2.06
CA ASP A 290 -6.83 -12.07 1.99
C ASP A 290 -6.16 -12.55 3.27
N ASP A 291 -6.61 -13.70 3.79
CA ASP A 291 -6.05 -14.35 4.97
C ASP A 291 -5.82 -13.40 6.16
N ALA A 292 -6.79 -12.52 6.41
CA ALA A 292 -6.74 -11.50 7.44
C ALA A 292 -7.76 -11.78 8.55
N LEU A 293 -7.30 -12.31 9.69
CA LEU A 293 -8.16 -12.72 10.80
C LEU A 293 -8.53 -11.59 11.77
N ASN A 294 -7.82 -10.46 11.73
CA ASN A 294 -7.98 -9.38 12.70
C ASN A 294 -7.86 -8.02 12.02
N VAL A 295 -8.96 -7.58 11.41
CA VAL A 295 -9.04 -6.31 10.68
C VAL A 295 -10.10 -5.41 11.31
N GLU A 296 -9.76 -4.15 11.49
CA GLU A 296 -10.70 -3.09 11.89
C GLU A 296 -10.75 -2.01 10.81
N ILE A 297 -11.94 -1.74 10.27
CA ILE A 297 -12.17 -0.70 9.26
C ILE A 297 -13.15 0.33 9.84
N VAL A 298 -12.62 1.46 10.28
CA VAL A 298 -13.38 2.42 11.10
C VAL A 298 -13.30 3.82 10.54
N ASN A 299 -14.44 4.48 10.40
CA ASN A 299 -14.50 5.89 9.98
C ASN A 299 -13.76 6.17 8.65
N ASN A 300 -13.80 5.29 7.64
CA ASN A 300 -13.16 5.59 6.35
C ASN A 300 -14.18 6.16 5.36
N THR A 301 -13.69 6.93 4.38
CA THR A 301 -14.45 7.28 3.18
C THR A 301 -13.86 6.49 2.01
N VAL A 302 -14.56 5.45 1.58
CA VAL A 302 -14.19 4.55 0.47
C VAL A 302 -15.12 4.82 -0.71
N ALA A 303 -14.70 5.65 -1.65
CA ALA A 303 -15.62 6.15 -2.67
C ALA A 303 -15.03 6.29 -4.06
N ARG A 304 -15.86 6.07 -5.09
CA ARG A 304 -15.48 6.28 -6.50
C ARG A 304 -14.28 5.45 -6.95
N ASN A 305 -14.01 4.33 -6.28
CA ASN A 305 -13.00 3.37 -6.72
C ASN A 305 -13.57 2.51 -7.86
N VAL A 306 -12.68 1.86 -8.60
CA VAL A 306 -13.00 1.08 -9.81
C VAL A 306 -12.38 -0.32 -9.73
N SER A 307 -13.13 -1.32 -10.15
CA SER A 307 -12.63 -2.65 -10.54
C SER A 307 -12.90 -2.86 -12.03
N THR A 308 -11.99 -3.50 -12.76
CA THR A 308 -12.17 -3.74 -14.21
C THR A 308 -12.36 -5.19 -14.63
N ALA A 309 -12.11 -6.16 -13.73
CA ALA A 309 -12.13 -7.59 -14.02
C ALA A 309 -11.33 -7.94 -15.30
N THR A 310 -10.17 -7.34 -15.47
CA THR A 310 -9.23 -7.54 -16.59
C THR A 310 -7.94 -8.23 -16.18
N ALA A 311 -7.73 -8.52 -14.90
CA ALA A 311 -6.58 -9.30 -14.44
C ALA A 311 -6.49 -10.66 -15.15
N GLU A 312 -5.31 -11.26 -15.10
CA GLU A 312 -5.05 -12.54 -15.78
C GLU A 312 -5.99 -13.64 -15.28
N ASP A 313 -6.20 -13.68 -13.97
CA ASP A 313 -6.98 -14.64 -13.21
C ASP A 313 -8.41 -14.19 -12.90
N ALA A 314 -8.81 -12.99 -13.33
CA ALA A 314 -10.18 -12.47 -13.17
C ALA A 314 -11.25 -13.51 -13.53
N ASP A 315 -12.34 -13.54 -12.76
CA ASP A 315 -13.40 -14.55 -12.94
C ASP A 315 -14.03 -14.50 -14.34
N ARG A 316 -14.14 -15.68 -14.97
CA ARG A 316 -14.75 -15.87 -16.30
C ARG A 316 -15.84 -16.94 -16.30
N LEU A 317 -16.23 -17.42 -15.13
CA LEU A 317 -17.04 -18.63 -14.98
C LEU A 317 -18.35 -18.40 -14.25
N THR A 318 -18.40 -17.54 -13.23
CA THR A 318 -19.58 -17.53 -12.32
C THR A 318 -20.82 -16.83 -12.90
N CYS A 319 -20.64 -15.86 -13.80
CA CYS A 319 -21.73 -15.08 -14.42
C CYS A 319 -22.09 -15.52 -15.85
N GLY A 320 -21.41 -16.54 -16.39
CA GLY A 320 -21.58 -16.96 -17.80
C GLY A 320 -21.25 -15.87 -18.83
N PRO A 321 -20.06 -15.24 -18.78
CA PRO A 321 -19.71 -14.14 -19.67
C PRO A 321 -19.52 -14.64 -21.13
N PRO A 322 -19.50 -13.72 -22.12
CA PRO A 322 -19.14 -14.06 -23.49
C PRO A 322 -17.72 -14.65 -23.57
N ALA A 323 -17.38 -15.28 -24.70
CA ALA A 323 -16.04 -15.83 -24.90
C ALA A 323 -14.95 -14.75 -24.74
N LEU A 324 -13.94 -15.04 -23.89
CA LEU A 324 -12.89 -14.11 -23.47
C LEU A 324 -13.42 -12.87 -22.69
N GLY A 325 -14.65 -12.91 -22.18
CA GLY A 325 -15.15 -11.93 -21.22
C GLY A 325 -14.88 -12.34 -19.77
N SER A 326 -15.23 -11.47 -18.85
CA SER A 326 -15.12 -11.66 -17.40
C SER A 326 -16.40 -11.26 -16.67
N CYS A 327 -16.45 -11.55 -15.38
CA CYS A 327 -17.53 -11.20 -14.48
C CYS A 327 -17.17 -9.93 -13.70
N PRO A 328 -18.12 -8.97 -13.54
CA PRO A 328 -17.89 -7.80 -12.72
C PRO A 328 -17.88 -8.19 -11.25
N HIS A 329 -16.95 -7.62 -10.50
CA HIS A 329 -16.80 -7.82 -9.05
C HIS A 329 -16.53 -6.50 -8.35
N VAL A 330 -16.58 -6.51 -7.03
CA VAL A 330 -16.50 -5.34 -6.16
C VAL A 330 -15.37 -4.38 -6.48
N ALA A 331 -15.70 -3.09 -6.48
CA ALA A 331 -14.75 -2.00 -6.61
C ALA A 331 -14.42 -1.34 -5.27
N GLY A 332 -15.31 -1.45 -4.27
CA GLY A 332 -15.11 -0.89 -2.94
C GLY A 332 -14.15 -1.75 -2.11
N ILE A 333 -14.70 -2.65 -1.29
CA ILE A 333 -13.94 -3.53 -0.39
C ILE A 333 -14.24 -4.99 -0.74
N ALA A 334 -13.21 -5.72 -1.15
CA ALA A 334 -13.26 -7.16 -1.37
C ALA A 334 -12.73 -7.91 -0.15
N SER A 335 -13.38 -9.03 0.18
CA SER A 335 -12.81 -10.03 1.06
C SER A 335 -12.77 -11.39 0.37
N GLN A 336 -11.70 -12.15 0.62
CA GLN A 336 -11.54 -13.51 0.09
C GLN A 336 -11.74 -14.58 1.18
N PRO A 337 -12.21 -15.80 0.81
CA PRO A 337 -12.19 -16.98 1.67
C PRO A 337 -10.77 -17.29 2.15
N HIS A 338 -10.67 -17.85 3.36
CA HIS A 338 -9.37 -18.24 3.89
C HIS A 338 -8.72 -19.36 3.08
N SER A 339 -7.42 -19.25 2.90
CA SER A 339 -6.61 -20.29 2.26
C SER A 339 -6.65 -21.59 3.06
N ALA A 340 -6.46 -22.71 2.36
CA ALA A 340 -6.35 -24.01 3.03
C ALA A 340 -5.21 -24.05 4.06
N ALA A 341 -4.10 -23.34 3.79
CA ALA A 341 -2.97 -23.26 4.70
C ALA A 341 -3.34 -22.56 6.02
N LEU A 342 -4.17 -21.51 5.96
CA LEU A 342 -4.68 -20.84 7.15
C LEU A 342 -5.66 -21.73 7.93
N LEU A 343 -6.60 -22.35 7.25
CA LEU A 343 -7.59 -23.25 7.85
C LEU A 343 -6.94 -24.48 8.52
N ASP A 344 -5.90 -25.07 7.92
CA ASP A 344 -5.18 -26.22 8.50
C ASP A 344 -4.48 -25.87 9.82
N ARG A 345 -3.99 -24.63 9.95
CA ARG A 345 -3.27 -24.14 11.14
C ARG A 345 -4.19 -23.52 12.17
N ASN A 346 -5.32 -23.00 11.74
CA ASN A 346 -6.39 -22.46 12.58
C ASN A 346 -7.71 -23.14 12.22
N PRO A 347 -7.97 -24.38 12.69
CA PRO A 347 -9.10 -25.21 12.23
C PRO A 347 -10.48 -24.72 12.68
N THR A 348 -10.52 -23.64 13.46
CA THR A 348 -11.76 -22.99 13.89
C THR A 348 -11.56 -21.47 13.84
N PRO A 349 -11.32 -20.89 12.65
CA PRO A 349 -11.28 -19.44 12.54
C PRO A 349 -12.67 -18.88 12.91
N PRO A 350 -12.78 -17.61 13.29
CA PRO A 350 -14.07 -16.99 13.60
C PRO A 350 -15.07 -17.06 12.42
N THR A 351 -14.55 -16.99 11.19
CA THR A 351 -15.27 -16.95 9.92
C THR A 351 -14.50 -17.73 8.85
N ASP A 352 -15.16 -18.11 7.75
CA ASP A 352 -14.53 -18.83 6.63
C ASP A 352 -13.83 -17.88 5.62
N PHE A 353 -13.91 -16.58 5.86
CA PHE A 353 -13.31 -15.51 5.06
C PHE A 353 -12.79 -14.38 5.96
N SER A 354 -12.01 -13.46 5.41
CA SER A 354 -11.49 -12.28 6.13
C SER A 354 -12.62 -11.30 6.51
N ASP A 355 -13.28 -11.52 7.66
CA ASP A 355 -14.42 -10.70 8.11
C ASP A 355 -13.97 -9.55 9.05
N PRO A 356 -13.85 -8.30 8.55
CA PRO A 356 -13.45 -7.16 9.37
C PRO A 356 -14.54 -6.71 10.35
N LEU A 357 -14.12 -6.19 11.51
CA LEU A 357 -14.98 -5.30 12.29
C LEU A 357 -15.10 -3.97 11.56
N MET A 358 -16.30 -3.62 11.10
CA MET A 358 -16.52 -2.40 10.31
C MET A 358 -17.59 -1.50 10.92
N PHE A 359 -17.26 -0.23 11.17
CA PHE A 359 -18.27 0.76 11.49
C PHE A 359 -17.93 2.20 11.11
N ASN A 360 -18.97 3.06 11.01
CA ASN A 360 -18.86 4.49 10.66
C ASN A 360 -18.22 4.78 9.30
N ASN A 361 -18.25 3.83 8.36
CA ASN A 361 -17.66 4.04 7.05
C ASN A 361 -18.68 4.65 6.08
N VAL A 362 -18.21 5.49 5.17
CA VAL A 362 -18.89 5.76 3.89
C VAL A 362 -18.26 4.84 2.86
N ILE A 363 -19.08 4.00 2.23
CA ILE A 363 -18.64 3.12 1.14
C ILE A 363 -19.59 3.39 -0.02
N TRP A 364 -19.15 4.22 -0.97
CA TRP A 364 -20.09 4.87 -1.88
C TRP A 364 -19.61 5.00 -3.33
N GLU A 365 -20.48 4.62 -4.25
CA GLU A 365 -20.34 4.65 -5.70
C GLU A 365 -19.00 4.07 -6.18
N ASN A 366 -18.64 2.90 -5.65
CA ASN A 366 -17.52 2.14 -6.17
C ASN A 366 -18.01 1.33 -7.38
N GLN A 367 -17.48 1.65 -8.58
CA GLN A 367 -18.03 1.18 -9.85
C GLN A 367 -17.31 -0.07 -10.36
N ALA A 368 -18.05 -1.15 -10.53
CA ALA A 368 -17.56 -2.36 -11.18
C ALA A 368 -17.67 -2.26 -12.71
N TRP A 369 -16.64 -2.73 -13.39
CA TRP A 369 -16.60 -2.95 -14.83
C TRP A 369 -16.23 -4.41 -15.12
N TYR A 370 -16.47 -4.84 -16.34
CA TYR A 370 -16.08 -6.17 -16.79
C TYR A 370 -15.67 -6.17 -18.25
N LEU A 371 -14.87 -7.18 -18.61
CA LEU A 371 -14.44 -7.42 -19.97
C LEU A 371 -15.62 -7.96 -20.79
N ASN A 372 -16.13 -7.12 -21.69
CA ASN A 372 -17.20 -7.45 -22.62
C ASN A 372 -16.64 -7.54 -24.03
N ASN A 373 -15.89 -8.61 -24.30
CA ASN A 373 -15.16 -8.82 -25.56
C ASN A 373 -16.06 -9.05 -26.81
N GLY A 374 -17.34 -8.65 -26.75
CA GLY A 374 -18.32 -8.72 -27.83
C GLY A 374 -18.76 -7.38 -28.43
N ALA A 375 -18.36 -6.23 -27.87
CA ALA A 375 -18.89 -4.91 -28.25
C ALA A 375 -17.96 -4.09 -29.18
N ASP A 376 -16.74 -3.77 -28.74
CA ASP A 376 -15.74 -2.99 -29.49
C ASP A 376 -14.32 -3.31 -28.97
N PRO A 377 -13.39 -3.81 -29.81
CA PRO A 377 -12.01 -4.08 -29.40
C PRO A 377 -11.25 -2.84 -28.87
N MET A 378 -11.68 -1.62 -29.21
CA MET A 378 -11.07 -0.38 -28.70
C MET A 378 -11.71 0.12 -27.40
N HIS A 379 -12.87 -0.42 -27.03
CA HIS A 379 -13.56 -0.16 -25.77
C HIS A 379 -14.01 -1.49 -25.17
N PRO A 380 -13.05 -2.30 -24.67
CA PRO A 380 -13.32 -3.69 -24.33
C PRO A 380 -14.16 -3.85 -23.05
N LEU A 381 -14.36 -2.77 -22.28
CA LEU A 381 -15.05 -2.82 -20.99
C LEU A 381 -16.47 -2.27 -21.07
N SER A 382 -17.37 -2.95 -20.37
CA SER A 382 -18.71 -2.45 -20.06
C SER A 382 -18.80 -2.15 -18.56
N PRO A 383 -19.47 -1.06 -18.16
CA PRO A 383 -19.81 -0.87 -16.75
C PRO A 383 -20.89 -1.88 -16.37
N ASP A 384 -20.81 -2.36 -15.13
CA ASP A 384 -21.92 -3.04 -14.45
C ASP A 384 -22.55 -2.06 -13.44
N GLY A 385 -22.71 -2.45 -12.18
CA GLY A 385 -23.27 -1.63 -11.11
C GLY A 385 -22.21 -1.03 -10.17
N MET A 386 -22.73 -0.28 -9.20
CA MET A 386 -21.95 0.11 -8.02
C MET A 386 -21.92 -1.08 -7.07
N ILE A 387 -20.74 -1.65 -6.85
CA ILE A 387 -20.52 -2.78 -5.95
C ILE A 387 -19.55 -2.31 -4.86
N ASP A 388 -20.11 -2.02 -3.69
CA ASP A 388 -19.41 -1.45 -2.55
C ASP A 388 -18.70 -2.52 -1.70
N LEU A 389 -19.33 -3.70 -1.52
CA LEU A 389 -18.87 -4.79 -0.68
C LEU A 389 -19.14 -6.14 -1.34
N GLU A 390 -18.18 -7.05 -1.26
CA GLU A 390 -18.36 -8.43 -1.71
C GLU A 390 -17.41 -9.36 -0.97
N VAL A 391 -17.91 -10.52 -0.54
CA VAL A 391 -17.05 -11.68 -0.27
C VAL A 391 -16.86 -12.37 -1.62
N TYR A 392 -15.67 -12.26 -2.18
CA TYR A 392 -15.33 -12.66 -3.55
C TYR A 392 -15.18 -14.18 -3.66
N LEU A 393 -15.89 -14.78 -4.62
CA LEU A 393 -15.88 -16.22 -4.92
C LEU A 393 -15.97 -17.16 -3.70
N PRO A 394 -16.95 -16.99 -2.80
CA PRO A 394 -17.04 -17.80 -1.60
C PRO A 394 -17.58 -19.19 -1.95
N VAL A 395 -17.23 -20.18 -1.12
CA VAL A 395 -17.69 -21.58 -1.28
C VAL A 395 -19.20 -21.74 -1.02
N ALA A 396 -19.78 -20.82 -0.23
CA ALA A 396 -21.20 -20.66 0.05
C ALA A 396 -21.52 -19.16 0.13
N PRO A 397 -22.79 -18.72 0.03
CA PRO A 397 -23.13 -17.31 0.18
C PRO A 397 -22.67 -16.75 1.52
N GLU A 398 -21.79 -15.74 1.49
CA GLU A 398 -21.20 -15.09 2.65
C GLU A 398 -21.28 -13.57 2.49
N THR A 399 -21.32 -12.84 3.60
CA THR A 399 -21.48 -11.38 3.62
C THR A 399 -20.72 -10.74 4.77
N MET A 400 -19.99 -9.66 4.50
CA MET A 400 -19.46 -8.79 5.55
C MET A 400 -20.60 -8.12 6.33
N SER A 401 -20.36 -7.69 7.56
CA SER A 401 -21.40 -7.08 8.41
C SER A 401 -21.02 -5.68 8.88
N PRO A 402 -21.08 -4.64 8.03
CA PRO A 402 -20.79 -3.28 8.48
C PRO A 402 -21.93 -2.73 9.35
N HIS A 403 -21.55 -1.92 10.34
CA HIS A 403 -22.47 -1.28 11.28
C HIS A 403 -22.34 0.23 11.21
N TYR A 404 -23.42 0.98 11.47
CA TYR A 404 -23.38 2.45 11.46
C TYR A 404 -22.67 3.02 10.21
N SER A 405 -22.90 2.42 9.04
CA SER A 405 -22.19 2.76 7.81
C SER A 405 -23.16 3.21 6.73
N LEU A 406 -22.68 4.04 5.81
CA LEU A 406 -23.44 4.56 4.69
C LEU A 406 -22.98 3.89 3.39
N LEU A 407 -23.90 3.20 2.71
CA LEU A 407 -23.67 2.48 1.46
C LEU A 407 -24.47 3.08 0.29
N THR A 408 -24.04 2.80 -0.95
CA THR A 408 -24.76 3.22 -2.17
C THR A 408 -26.15 2.60 -2.27
N ALA A 409 -26.23 1.30 -1.99
CA ALA A 409 -27.41 0.47 -2.12
C ALA A 409 -27.47 -0.57 -0.99
N ASP A 410 -28.63 -1.21 -0.80
CA ASP A 410 -28.77 -2.28 0.17
C ASP A 410 -27.76 -3.41 -0.10
N TYR A 411 -27.13 -3.87 0.98
CA TYR A 411 -26.26 -5.05 1.00
C TYR A 411 -26.80 -6.00 2.07
N ASP A 412 -26.68 -7.32 1.89
CA ASP A 412 -27.29 -8.29 2.81
C ASP A 412 -26.83 -8.11 4.27
N GLY A 413 -25.55 -7.76 4.49
CA GLY A 413 -25.02 -7.43 5.81
C GLY A 413 -25.27 -5.98 6.28
N CYS A 414 -25.93 -5.16 5.47
CA CYS A 414 -26.13 -3.72 5.69
C CYS A 414 -27.32 -3.21 4.88
N THR A 415 -28.52 -3.39 5.43
CA THR A 415 -29.77 -2.96 4.80
C THR A 415 -30.30 -1.69 5.46
N SER A 416 -31.16 -0.94 4.77
CA SER A 416 -31.85 0.22 5.34
C SER A 416 -32.58 -0.16 6.66
N GLY A 417 -32.05 0.29 7.80
CA GLY A 417 -32.58 0.01 9.14
C GLY A 417 -32.07 -1.28 9.81
N GLY A 418 -31.28 -2.10 9.11
CA GLY A 418 -30.48 -3.18 9.67
C GLY A 418 -29.09 -2.68 10.05
N ASN A 419 -28.50 -3.17 11.15
CA ASN A 419 -27.14 -2.80 11.62
C ASN A 419 -26.87 -1.29 11.79
N ASN A 420 -27.92 -0.46 11.83
CA ASN A 420 -27.86 1.01 11.77
C ASN A 420 -27.21 1.54 10.49
N CYS A 421 -27.34 0.80 9.39
CA CYS A 421 -26.89 1.23 8.09
C CYS A 421 -27.82 2.28 7.46
N LEU A 422 -27.21 3.20 6.72
CA LEU A 422 -27.87 4.19 5.89
C LEU A 422 -27.58 3.89 4.42
N ILE A 423 -28.59 4.07 3.56
CA ILE A 423 -28.46 3.84 2.13
C ILE A 423 -28.74 5.14 1.39
N GLY A 424 -27.83 5.54 0.51
CA GLY A 424 -28.02 6.71 -0.34
C GLY A 424 -26.74 7.51 -0.56
N SER A 425 -26.90 8.79 -0.87
CA SER A 425 -25.75 9.67 -1.10
C SER A 425 -25.21 10.25 0.21
N PRO A 426 -23.89 10.20 0.44
CA PRO A 426 -23.23 10.93 1.51
C PRO A 426 -23.08 12.43 1.21
N ASN A 427 -23.58 12.91 0.06
CA ASN A 427 -23.54 14.33 -0.34
C ASN A 427 -22.14 14.95 -0.17
N LEU A 428 -21.14 14.37 -0.82
CA LEU A 428 -19.76 14.88 -0.79
C LEU A 428 -19.66 16.21 -1.55
N VAL A 429 -18.72 17.08 -1.18
CA VAL A 429 -18.59 18.44 -1.73
C VAL A 429 -18.39 18.43 -3.26
N THR A 430 -17.41 17.70 -3.77
CA THR A 430 -17.14 17.60 -5.22
C THR A 430 -16.46 16.26 -5.54
N PRO A 431 -17.20 15.12 -5.47
CA PRO A 431 -16.66 13.84 -5.88
C PRO A 431 -16.39 13.83 -7.38
N ILE A 432 -15.33 13.14 -7.80
CA ILE A 432 -14.96 12.97 -9.20
C ILE A 432 -15.05 11.50 -9.62
N ASP A 433 -15.29 11.28 -10.91
CA ASP A 433 -15.13 9.96 -11.52
C ASP A 433 -13.67 9.71 -11.88
N LEU A 434 -13.21 8.49 -11.65
CA LEU A 434 -11.89 8.08 -12.09
C LEU A 434 -11.87 7.97 -13.62
N ASN A 435 -11.00 8.72 -14.27
CA ASN A 435 -10.76 8.61 -15.71
C ASN A 435 -9.63 7.62 -15.99
N PHE A 436 -9.88 6.63 -16.85
CA PHE A 436 -8.92 5.60 -17.20
C PHE A 436 -9.10 5.11 -18.64
N HIS A 437 -8.09 4.41 -19.14
CA HIS A 437 -8.11 3.74 -20.43
C HIS A 437 -7.80 2.26 -20.25
N ALA A 438 -8.54 1.42 -20.97
CA ALA A 438 -8.32 -0.02 -21.03
C ALA A 438 -8.16 -0.39 -22.50
N LEU A 439 -6.97 -0.89 -22.87
CA LEU A 439 -6.62 -1.16 -24.26
C LEU A 439 -6.02 -2.57 -24.40
N PRO A 440 -6.45 -3.36 -25.41
CA PRO A 440 -5.84 -4.65 -25.67
C PRO A 440 -4.39 -4.48 -26.17
N LEU A 441 -3.52 -5.38 -25.71
CA LEU A 441 -2.13 -5.42 -26.17
C LEU A 441 -2.03 -5.89 -27.62
N LEU A 442 -1.24 -5.17 -28.43
CA LEU A 442 -1.00 -5.54 -29.84
C LEU A 442 -0.33 -6.92 -29.92
N GLY A 443 -1.04 -7.91 -30.45
CA GLY A 443 -0.56 -9.29 -30.60
C GLY A 443 -1.03 -10.25 -29.48
N ALA A 444 -1.61 -9.74 -28.40
CA ALA A 444 -2.23 -10.52 -27.34
C ALA A 444 -3.53 -9.82 -26.87
N PRO A 445 -4.60 -9.81 -27.69
CA PRO A 445 -5.77 -8.96 -27.44
C PRO A 445 -6.60 -9.35 -26.22
N ALA A 446 -6.35 -10.53 -25.63
CA ALA A 446 -6.93 -10.93 -24.36
C ALA A 446 -6.25 -10.25 -23.16
N PHE A 447 -5.03 -9.72 -23.34
CA PHE A 447 -4.33 -8.95 -22.32
C PHE A 447 -4.73 -7.49 -22.44
N ILE A 448 -5.38 -6.95 -21.40
CA ILE A 448 -5.87 -5.58 -21.37
C ILE A 448 -4.95 -4.75 -20.49
N GLY A 449 -4.24 -3.80 -21.10
CA GLY A 449 -3.48 -2.80 -20.35
C GLY A 449 -4.43 -1.72 -19.83
N VAL A 450 -4.45 -1.52 -18.52
CA VAL A 450 -5.23 -0.48 -17.85
C VAL A 450 -4.31 0.63 -17.35
N ALA A 451 -4.70 1.88 -17.56
CA ALA A 451 -3.97 3.05 -17.08
C ALA A 451 -4.93 4.17 -16.65
N ILE A 452 -4.68 4.73 -15.47
CA ILE A 452 -5.35 5.94 -15.01
C ILE A 452 -4.88 7.12 -15.88
N SER A 453 -5.84 7.92 -16.33
CA SER A 453 -5.63 9.02 -17.26
C SER A 453 -5.90 10.34 -16.55
N ALA A 454 -4.82 10.96 -16.07
CA ALA A 454 -4.88 12.21 -15.33
C ALA A 454 -3.76 13.17 -15.75
N THR A 455 -4.00 14.47 -15.56
CA THR A 455 -3.03 15.55 -15.68
C THR A 455 -2.94 16.31 -14.35
N PRO A 456 -1.81 16.98 -14.05
CA PRO A 456 -1.69 17.79 -12.83
C PRO A 456 -2.69 18.95 -12.72
N ALA A 457 -3.40 19.29 -13.81
CA ALA A 457 -4.42 20.34 -13.82
C ALA A 457 -5.82 19.80 -13.54
N ASP A 458 -6.00 18.47 -13.51
CA ASP A 458 -7.30 17.86 -13.29
C ASP A 458 -7.73 18.07 -11.83
N ASN A 459 -9.03 18.25 -11.63
CA ASN A 459 -9.59 18.36 -10.29
C ASN A 459 -9.30 17.05 -9.53
N GLN A 460 -8.77 17.15 -8.31
CA GLN A 460 -8.53 15.99 -7.43
C GLN A 460 -9.76 15.63 -6.60
N GLY A 461 -10.86 16.37 -6.76
CA GLY A 461 -12.09 16.16 -6.01
C GLY A 461 -12.02 16.66 -4.58
N ASP A 462 -13.17 16.66 -3.93
CA ASP A 462 -13.36 17.01 -2.52
C ASP A 462 -14.36 16.01 -1.93
N TYR A 463 -13.86 15.18 -1.02
CA TYR A 463 -14.58 14.05 -0.41
C TYR A 463 -15.02 14.32 1.03
N HIS A 464 -14.94 15.58 1.48
CA HIS A 464 -15.57 15.99 2.75
C HIS A 464 -17.10 15.93 2.61
N LEU A 465 -17.78 15.78 3.74
CA LEU A 465 -19.23 15.84 3.82
C LEU A 465 -19.71 17.27 3.54
N ASN A 466 -20.85 17.39 2.85
CA ASN A 466 -21.52 18.68 2.65
C ASN A 466 -22.82 18.75 3.47
N THR A 467 -23.29 19.99 3.69
CA THR A 467 -24.54 20.28 4.42
C THR A 467 -25.69 19.41 3.90
N GLY A 468 -26.35 18.68 4.81
CA GLY A 468 -27.48 17.81 4.49
C GLY A 468 -27.11 16.37 4.15
N SER A 469 -25.83 15.99 4.28
CA SER A 469 -25.41 14.59 4.22
C SER A 469 -26.14 13.74 5.26
N LEU A 470 -26.47 12.51 4.87
CA LEU A 470 -27.03 11.48 5.77
C LEU A 470 -26.01 10.96 6.78
N ALA A 471 -24.72 11.11 6.50
CA ALA A 471 -23.63 10.66 7.37
C ALA A 471 -23.45 11.53 8.62
N ILE A 472 -23.93 12.77 8.58
CA ILE A 472 -23.74 13.75 9.66
C ILE A 472 -24.47 13.30 10.93
N ASN A 473 -23.75 13.22 12.05
CA ASN A 473 -24.20 12.81 13.38
C ASN A 473 -24.96 11.48 13.37
N ALA A 474 -24.53 10.54 12.53
CA ALA A 474 -25.21 9.25 12.35
C ALA A 474 -24.37 8.05 12.84
N GLY A 475 -23.09 8.25 13.12
CA GLY A 475 -22.17 7.21 13.56
C GLY A 475 -22.33 6.80 15.03
N ALA A 476 -21.44 5.91 15.47
CA ALA A 476 -21.33 5.44 16.84
C ALA A 476 -19.95 5.75 17.44
N ALA A 477 -19.91 6.10 18.73
CA ALA A 477 -18.65 6.31 19.44
C ALA A 477 -17.83 5.02 19.63
N SER A 478 -18.48 3.85 19.55
CA SER A 478 -17.85 2.53 19.67
C SER A 478 -18.75 1.43 19.11
N PHE A 479 -18.15 0.36 18.60
CA PHE A 479 -18.85 -0.86 18.19
C PHE A 479 -17.95 -2.08 18.40
N GLY A 480 -18.53 -3.23 18.78
CA GLY A 480 -17.77 -4.49 18.94
C GLY A 480 -16.59 -4.44 19.92
N GLY A 481 -16.58 -3.50 20.87
CA GLY A 481 -15.46 -3.30 21.81
C GLY A 481 -14.34 -2.37 21.29
N VAL A 482 -14.48 -1.85 20.06
CA VAL A 482 -13.58 -0.87 19.44
C VAL A 482 -14.18 0.53 19.57
N ASN A 483 -13.37 1.51 19.96
CA ASN A 483 -13.77 2.91 20.00
C ASN A 483 -13.45 3.59 18.66
N ALA A 484 -14.35 4.48 18.21
CA ALA A 484 -14.02 5.41 17.15
C ALA A 484 -12.94 6.39 17.64
N PRO A 485 -12.00 6.82 16.78
CA PRO A 485 -11.07 7.90 17.10
C PRO A 485 -11.80 9.17 17.56
N ALA A 486 -11.14 9.95 18.41
CA ALA A 486 -11.67 11.23 18.88
C ALA A 486 -11.55 12.36 17.84
N VAL A 487 -10.72 12.16 16.82
CA VAL A 487 -10.48 13.10 15.74
C VAL A 487 -10.73 12.45 14.39
N ASP A 488 -10.90 13.25 13.34
CA ASP A 488 -11.16 12.83 11.95
C ASP A 488 -9.87 12.84 11.08
N PHE A 489 -10.03 12.90 9.76
CA PHE A 489 -8.95 12.92 8.76
C PHE A 489 -8.05 14.15 8.90
N GLU A 490 -8.63 15.30 9.22
CA GLU A 490 -8.00 16.62 9.32
C GLU A 490 -7.53 16.93 10.75
N MET A 491 -7.77 16.01 11.69
CA MET A 491 -7.54 16.11 13.14
C MET A 491 -8.51 17.03 13.87
N ASP A 492 -9.66 17.33 13.28
CA ASP A 492 -10.76 18.02 13.94
C ASP A 492 -11.48 17.09 14.92
N THR A 493 -12.04 17.67 15.98
CA THR A 493 -12.71 16.90 17.04
C THR A 493 -14.07 16.42 16.57
N ARG A 494 -14.32 15.11 16.71
CA ARG A 494 -15.60 14.53 16.33
C ARG A 494 -16.75 14.93 17.25
N SER A 495 -17.93 15.07 16.69
CA SER A 495 -19.17 15.34 17.42
C SER A 495 -19.68 14.09 18.14
N THR A 496 -20.83 14.19 18.81
CA THR A 496 -21.45 13.07 19.53
C THR A 496 -22.96 13.07 19.30
N PRO A 497 -23.50 12.09 18.55
CA PRO A 497 -22.79 11.02 17.82
C PRO A 497 -21.86 11.55 16.72
N PRO A 498 -20.73 10.89 16.41
CA PRO A 498 -19.81 11.31 15.34
C PRO A 498 -20.43 11.14 13.95
N ASP A 499 -19.81 11.73 12.94
CA ASP A 499 -20.18 11.49 11.55
C ASP A 499 -19.73 10.09 11.07
N MET A 500 -20.50 9.51 10.15
CA MET A 500 -20.08 8.32 9.40
C MET A 500 -19.18 8.77 8.25
N SER A 501 -17.86 8.87 8.43
CA SER A 501 -16.86 9.10 7.37
C SER A 501 -15.46 9.31 7.95
N ALA A 502 -14.47 9.43 7.06
CA ALA A 502 -13.14 9.92 7.43
C ALA A 502 -13.15 11.35 7.96
N ASP A 503 -14.01 12.20 7.40
CA ASP A 503 -14.23 13.61 7.75
C ASP A 503 -15.29 13.76 8.85
N GLU A 504 -15.21 14.82 9.65
CA GLU A 504 -16.29 15.31 10.49
C GLU A 504 -16.79 16.66 9.96
N PHE A 505 -18.07 16.74 9.63
CA PHE A 505 -18.64 17.96 9.07
C PHE A 505 -18.59 19.13 10.05
N ILE A 506 -17.89 20.18 9.66
CA ILE A 506 -17.88 21.48 10.34
C ILE A 506 -18.67 22.51 9.49
N PRO A 507 -19.75 23.12 10.04
CA PRO A 507 -20.64 24.04 9.31
C PRO A 507 -20.02 25.33 8.77
#